data_AF-A0A3M7KPC9-F1
#
_entry.id   AF-A0A3M7KPC9-F1
#
_cell.length_a   1.000
_cell.length_b   1.000
_cell.length_c   1.000
_cell.angle_alpha   90.00
_cell.angle_beta   90.00
_cell.angle_gamma   90.00
#
_symmetry.space_group_name_H-M   'P 1'
#
loop_
_entity.id
_entity.type
_entity.pdbx_description
1 polymer ?
#
loop_
_entity_poly.entity_id
_entity_poly.type
_entity_poly.pdbx_seq_one_letter_code
_entity_poly.pdbx_strand_id
1 'polypeptide(L)'
;MKIIIISTLTILLLISCNKEPKFEYKYDNNDDLFKCSSVDMELIKEAVYAFEEYLKEYYIFQGPKSVHNGLNNYWKISITNRLPAIEYINPHIIKLRDILKNETSLWITKNDKTILNFNHPIMDCISKNLIDLELKNLFDFLRNSNTFSSEVFLASLKWADKRIKDDKAFETYLVLDTFYARILNVDFNNLEESIKTNRKNIAKKKLREEGSEKIIKNNLELFK
;
A
#
# COMPACT_ATOMS: atom_id res chain seq x y z
N MET A 1 -26.88 -36.25 59.36
CA MET A 1 -26.84 -34.78 59.49
C MET A 1 -25.37 -34.34 59.49
N LYS A 2 -25.03 -33.30 58.71
CA LYS A 2 -23.70 -32.63 58.54
C LYS A 2 -22.74 -33.37 57.60
N ILE A 3 -22.79 -33.11 56.29
CA ILE A 3 -22.33 -31.95 55.47
C ILE A 3 -20.83 -32.04 55.14
N ILE A 4 -20.63 -32.18 53.82
CA ILE A 4 -19.45 -32.38 53.00
C ILE A 4 -18.49 -31.18 53.07
N ILE A 5 -17.20 -31.43 53.27
CA ILE A 5 -16.12 -30.45 53.02
C ILE A 5 -15.12 -31.08 52.04
N ILE A 6 -15.46 -31.08 50.75
CA ILE A 6 -14.49 -31.20 49.66
C ILE A 6 -15.08 -30.45 48.46
N SER A 7 -14.69 -29.19 48.24
CA SER A 7 -14.61 -28.56 46.92
C SER A 7 -14.21 -27.09 47.04
N THR A 8 -12.92 -26.82 47.22
CA THR A 8 -12.35 -25.49 47.01
C THR A 8 -11.01 -25.60 46.29
N LEU A 9 -10.99 -26.24 45.11
CA LEU A 9 -9.81 -26.24 44.23
C LEU A 9 -10.13 -26.18 42.72
N THR A 10 -11.33 -25.75 42.33
CA THR A 10 -11.74 -25.69 40.90
C THR A 10 -12.29 -24.33 40.49
N ILE A 11 -11.65 -23.23 40.90
CA ILE A 11 -12.03 -21.87 40.46
C ILE A 11 -10.87 -21.10 39.78
N LEU A 12 -9.65 -21.65 39.71
CA LEU A 12 -8.51 -20.92 39.08
C LEU A 12 -8.25 -21.21 37.59
N LEU A 13 -9.12 -21.94 36.88
CA LEU A 13 -8.92 -22.30 35.46
C LEU A 13 -9.73 -21.48 34.45
N LEU A 14 -10.43 -20.42 34.87
CA LEU A 14 -11.18 -19.53 33.97
C LEU A 14 -10.46 -18.20 33.70
N ILE A 15 -9.13 -18.16 33.78
CA ILE A 15 -8.37 -17.08 33.12
C ILE A 15 -8.51 -17.33 31.62
N SER A 16 -9.59 -16.78 31.07
CA SER A 16 -9.89 -16.71 29.65
C SER A 16 -8.65 -16.24 28.91
N CYS A 17 -8.04 -17.17 28.18
CA CYS A 17 -7.11 -16.84 27.12
C CYS A 17 -7.94 -16.10 26.08
N ASN A 18 -7.99 -14.77 26.15
CA ASN A 18 -8.54 -13.93 25.10
C ASN A 18 -7.60 -14.07 23.90
N LYS A 19 -7.68 -15.20 23.19
CA LYS A 19 -7.09 -15.35 21.87
C LYS A 19 -7.82 -14.32 21.02
N GLU A 20 -7.10 -13.27 20.63
CA GLU A 20 -7.59 -12.36 19.61
C GLU A 20 -8.12 -13.18 18.43
N PRO A 21 -9.27 -12.83 17.86
CA PRO A 21 -9.81 -13.56 16.73
C PRO A 21 -8.75 -13.60 15.64
N LYS A 22 -8.41 -14.81 15.18
CA LYS A 22 -7.47 -15.02 14.07
C LYS A 22 -7.93 -14.16 12.89
N PHE A 23 -6.99 -13.48 12.25
CA PHE A 23 -7.28 -12.68 11.06
C PHE A 23 -7.97 -13.56 10.00
N GLU A 24 -9.09 -13.06 9.47
CA GLU A 24 -9.92 -13.76 8.50
C GLU A 24 -9.56 -13.29 7.10
N TYR A 25 -9.14 -14.22 6.24
CA TYR A 25 -8.85 -13.98 4.83
C TYR A 25 -10.16 -14.05 4.03
N LYS A 26 -10.47 -13.01 3.26
CA LYS A 26 -11.72 -12.88 2.52
C LYS A 26 -11.59 -13.29 1.06
N TYR A 27 -10.37 -13.29 0.53
CA TYR A 27 -10.10 -13.47 -0.90
C TYR A 27 -9.34 -14.76 -1.21
N ASP A 28 -9.42 -15.76 -0.32
CA ASP A 28 -8.79 -17.07 -0.52
C ASP A 28 -9.27 -17.78 -1.80
N ASN A 29 -10.55 -17.58 -2.15
CA ASN A 29 -11.18 -18.16 -3.34
C ASN A 29 -10.86 -17.40 -4.64
N ASN A 30 -10.17 -16.26 -4.57
CA ASN A 30 -9.71 -15.55 -5.75
C ASN A 30 -8.47 -16.22 -6.33
N ASP A 31 -8.27 -16.03 -7.63
CA ASP A 31 -7.09 -16.53 -8.37
C ASP A 31 -5.79 -16.10 -7.68
N ASP A 32 -4.76 -16.94 -7.79
CA ASP A 32 -3.44 -16.56 -7.32
C ASP A 32 -2.87 -15.41 -8.18
N LEU A 33 -2.19 -14.46 -7.53
CA LEU A 33 -1.61 -13.30 -8.23
C LEU A 33 -0.49 -13.73 -9.20
N PHE A 34 0.50 -14.45 -8.67
CA PHE A 34 1.62 -15.04 -9.39
C PHE A 34 2.42 -15.92 -8.41
N LYS A 35 3.35 -16.73 -8.93
CA LYS A 35 4.18 -17.63 -8.10
C LYS A 35 5.31 -16.87 -7.41
N CYS A 36 5.40 -17.02 -6.08
CA CYS A 36 6.52 -16.57 -5.27
C CYS A 36 6.67 -17.46 -4.04
N SER A 37 7.82 -18.12 -3.86
CA SER A 37 8.05 -19.04 -2.74
C SER A 37 8.79 -18.42 -1.56
N SER A 38 9.28 -17.18 -1.71
CA SER A 38 10.13 -16.51 -0.73
C SER A 38 9.39 -15.58 0.23
N VAL A 39 8.06 -15.48 0.11
CA VAL A 39 7.21 -14.58 0.90
C VAL A 39 5.83 -15.22 1.11
N ASP A 40 5.11 -14.76 2.14
CA ASP A 40 3.71 -15.14 2.36
C ASP A 40 2.81 -14.51 1.28
N MET A 41 2.51 -15.28 0.24
CA MET A 41 1.64 -14.81 -0.84
C MET A 41 0.16 -14.81 -0.47
N GLU A 42 -0.27 -15.49 0.60
CA GLU A 42 -1.66 -15.43 1.06
C GLU A 42 -1.97 -14.04 1.62
N LEU A 43 -1.07 -13.50 2.45
CA LEU A 43 -1.19 -12.12 2.96
C LEU A 43 -1.12 -11.08 1.84
N ILE A 44 -0.22 -11.26 0.87
CA ILE A 44 -0.09 -10.34 -0.28
C ILE A 44 -1.34 -10.42 -1.17
N LYS A 45 -1.87 -11.62 -1.42
CA LYS A 45 -3.12 -11.83 -2.17
C LYS A 45 -4.28 -11.10 -1.51
N GLU A 46 -4.44 -11.27 -0.21
CA GLU A 46 -5.48 -10.62 0.58
C GLU A 46 -5.35 -9.09 0.51
N ALA A 47 -4.12 -8.57 0.62
CA ALA A 47 -3.84 -7.14 0.54
C ALA A 47 -4.21 -6.54 -0.82
N VAL A 48 -3.87 -7.23 -1.92
CA VAL A 48 -4.17 -6.80 -3.30
C VAL A 48 -5.67 -6.81 -3.55
N TYR A 49 -6.38 -7.91 -3.24
CA TYR A 49 -7.82 -7.98 -3.48
C TYR A 49 -8.64 -7.04 -2.58
N ALA A 50 -8.20 -6.81 -1.33
CA ALA A 50 -8.82 -5.79 -0.49
C ALA A 50 -8.69 -4.37 -1.10
N PHE A 51 -7.55 -4.08 -1.71
CA PHE A 51 -7.34 -2.83 -2.44
C PHE A 51 -8.18 -2.76 -3.72
N GLU A 52 -8.32 -3.86 -4.46
CA GLU A 52 -9.19 -3.93 -5.65
C GLU A 52 -10.65 -3.61 -5.32
N GLU A 53 -11.19 -4.13 -4.21
CA GLU A 53 -12.53 -3.77 -3.74
C GLU A 53 -12.62 -2.29 -3.37
N TYR A 54 -11.65 -1.78 -2.62
CA TYR A 54 -11.59 -0.35 -2.27
C TYR A 54 -11.58 0.55 -3.50
N LEU A 55 -10.85 0.18 -4.55
CA LEU A 55 -10.83 0.92 -5.80
C LEU A 55 -12.17 0.92 -6.51
N LYS A 56 -12.85 -0.23 -6.58
CA LYS A 56 -14.17 -0.37 -7.20
C LYS A 56 -15.23 0.47 -6.51
N GLU A 57 -15.09 0.67 -5.20
CA GLU A 57 -16.05 1.44 -4.40
C GLU A 57 -15.77 2.94 -4.43
N TYR A 58 -14.51 3.35 -4.32
CA TYR A 58 -14.17 4.75 -3.99
C TYR A 58 -13.37 5.49 -5.06
N TYR A 59 -12.86 4.80 -6.08
CA TYR A 59 -12.09 5.40 -7.16
C TYR A 59 -12.81 5.29 -8.51
N ILE A 60 -14.13 5.18 -8.53
CA ILE A 60 -14.93 5.17 -9.75
C ILE A 60 -15.97 6.29 -9.67
N PHE A 61 -15.70 7.39 -10.37
CA PHE A 61 -16.59 8.55 -10.40
C PHE A 61 -17.69 8.41 -11.46
N GLN A 62 -17.41 7.67 -12.54
CA GLN A 62 -18.31 7.41 -13.66
C GLN A 62 -17.96 6.08 -14.34
N GLY A 63 -18.94 5.43 -14.96
CA GLY A 63 -18.74 4.17 -15.71
C GLY A 63 -18.89 2.91 -14.86
N PRO A 64 -18.61 1.72 -15.45
CA PRO A 64 -18.83 0.44 -14.78
C PRO A 64 -17.85 0.26 -13.62
N LYS A 65 -18.34 -0.38 -12.55
CA LYS A 65 -17.50 -0.77 -11.40
C LYS A 65 -16.56 -1.89 -11.80
N SER A 66 -15.31 -1.55 -12.09
CA SER A 66 -14.24 -2.50 -12.41
C SER A 66 -12.93 -2.07 -11.78
N VAL A 67 -12.09 -3.04 -11.41
CA VAL A 67 -10.75 -2.79 -10.88
C VAL A 67 -9.96 -1.91 -11.83
N HIS A 68 -10.06 -2.19 -13.13
CA HIS A 68 -9.46 -1.40 -14.19
C HIS A 68 -9.81 0.10 -14.10
N ASN A 69 -11.09 0.44 -13.97
CA ASN A 69 -11.52 1.83 -13.89
C ASN A 69 -11.10 2.49 -12.57
N GLY A 70 -11.13 1.75 -11.47
CA GLY A 70 -10.64 2.20 -10.18
C GLY A 70 -9.14 2.53 -10.23
N LEU A 71 -8.34 1.63 -10.79
CA LEU A 71 -6.90 1.83 -10.96
C LEU A 71 -6.58 3.02 -11.88
N ASN A 72 -7.34 3.22 -12.98
CA ASN A 72 -7.19 4.40 -13.86
C ASN A 72 -7.28 5.72 -13.07
N ASN A 73 -8.24 5.81 -12.15
CA ASN A 73 -8.42 7.02 -11.34
C ASN A 73 -7.38 7.10 -10.22
N TYR A 74 -7.02 5.96 -9.64
CA TYR A 74 -5.99 5.86 -8.61
C TYR A 74 -4.58 6.20 -9.11
N TRP A 75 -4.29 5.96 -10.40
CA TRP A 75 -2.98 6.23 -10.99
C TRP A 75 -2.46 7.64 -10.73
N LYS A 76 -3.36 8.65 -10.78
CA LYS A 76 -2.97 10.04 -10.49
C LYS A 76 -2.49 10.25 -9.06
N ILE A 77 -2.96 9.41 -8.12
CA ILE A 77 -2.50 9.40 -6.74
C ILE A 77 -1.18 8.61 -6.64
N SER A 78 -1.08 7.47 -7.31
CA SER A 78 0.09 6.59 -7.24
C SER A 78 1.37 7.26 -7.75
N ILE A 79 1.31 8.05 -8.82
CA ILE A 79 2.48 8.79 -9.35
C ILE A 79 2.91 10.01 -8.51
N THR A 80 2.23 10.27 -7.40
CA THR A 80 2.54 11.36 -6.46
C THR A 80 2.77 10.80 -5.06
N ASN A 81 3.24 11.61 -4.11
CA ASN A 81 3.32 11.20 -2.69
C ASN A 81 2.04 11.47 -1.88
N ARG A 82 0.87 11.54 -2.53
CA ARG A 82 -0.39 11.79 -1.84
C ARG A 82 -0.88 10.52 -1.15
N LEU A 83 -1.45 10.68 0.05
CA LEU A 83 -2.25 9.62 0.65
C LEU A 83 -3.44 9.27 -0.27
N PRO A 84 -3.89 8.00 -0.25
CA PRO A 84 -5.18 7.64 -0.82
C PRO A 84 -6.33 8.33 -0.05
N ALA A 85 -7.58 8.13 -0.49
CA ALA A 85 -8.76 8.61 0.22
C ALA A 85 -8.96 7.80 1.52
N ILE A 86 -8.17 8.13 2.53
CA ILE A 86 -8.10 7.44 3.82
C ILE A 86 -9.42 7.46 4.58
N GLU A 87 -10.31 8.41 4.27
CA GLU A 87 -11.67 8.50 4.79
C GLU A 87 -12.56 7.30 4.42
N TYR A 88 -12.18 6.54 3.40
CA TYR A 88 -12.95 5.39 2.91
C TYR A 88 -12.29 4.04 3.22
N ILE A 89 -11.19 4.04 3.97
CA ILE A 89 -10.51 2.81 4.34
C ILE A 89 -11.33 2.06 5.39
N ASN A 90 -11.71 0.83 5.05
CA ASN A 90 -12.55 -0.01 5.91
C ASN A 90 -11.72 -0.73 7.00
N PRO A 91 -12.36 -1.29 8.04
CA PRO A 91 -11.66 -1.98 9.12
C PRO A 91 -10.81 -3.18 8.68
N HIS A 92 -11.14 -3.81 7.56
CA HIS A 92 -10.38 -4.96 7.04
C HIS A 92 -9.00 -4.52 6.52
N ILE A 93 -8.96 -3.45 5.73
CA ILE A 93 -7.71 -2.86 5.24
C ILE A 93 -6.86 -2.34 6.40
N ILE A 94 -7.47 -1.77 7.44
CA ILE A 94 -6.75 -1.33 8.65
C ILE A 94 -6.03 -2.51 9.31
N LYS A 95 -6.74 -3.63 9.51
CA LYS A 95 -6.13 -4.86 10.07
C LYS A 95 -5.03 -5.42 9.17
N LEU A 96 -5.25 -5.48 7.86
CA LEU A 96 -4.23 -5.91 6.89
C LEU A 96 -2.98 -5.06 6.96
N ARG A 97 -3.15 -3.74 6.99
CA ARG A 97 -2.05 -2.79 7.18
C ARG A 97 -1.30 -3.08 8.48
N ASP A 98 -2.00 -3.34 9.58
CA ASP A 98 -1.36 -3.61 10.87
C ASP A 98 -0.55 -4.91 10.86
N ILE A 99 -1.05 -5.95 10.20
CA ILE A 99 -0.30 -7.20 9.98
C ILE A 99 0.92 -6.93 9.09
N LEU A 100 0.72 -6.29 7.94
CA LEU A 100 1.78 -5.93 7.01
C LEU A 100 2.85 -5.05 7.67
N LYS A 101 2.48 -4.14 8.58
CA LYS A 101 3.41 -3.28 9.32
C LYS A 101 4.39 -4.08 10.17
N ASN A 102 4.01 -5.27 10.64
CA ASN A 102 4.88 -6.15 11.41
C ASN A 102 5.92 -6.87 10.52
N GLU A 103 5.74 -6.90 9.21
CA GLU A 103 6.74 -7.35 8.23
C GLU A 103 7.82 -6.28 8.05
N THR A 104 8.64 -6.08 9.07
CA THR A 104 9.61 -4.97 9.13
C THR A 104 10.62 -4.96 7.99
N SER A 105 10.96 -6.12 7.41
CA SER A 105 11.85 -6.23 6.24
C SER A 105 11.20 -5.75 4.95
N LEU A 106 9.87 -5.69 4.87
CA LEU A 106 9.12 -5.25 3.70
C LEU A 106 9.20 -3.73 3.51
N TRP A 107 9.52 -2.98 4.55
CA TRP A 107 9.41 -1.51 4.55
C TRP A 107 10.74 -0.83 4.82
N ILE A 108 10.94 0.33 4.18
CA ILE A 108 12.01 1.28 4.54
C ILE A 108 11.34 2.59 4.94
N THR A 109 11.66 3.10 6.13
CA THR A 109 11.19 4.40 6.60
C THR A 109 12.34 5.39 6.64
N LYS A 110 12.20 6.51 5.93
CA LYS A 110 13.15 7.64 5.94
C LYS A 110 12.37 8.95 5.97
N ASN A 111 12.70 9.83 6.91
CA ASN A 111 12.08 11.16 7.04
C ASN A 111 10.54 11.11 7.04
N ASP A 112 9.97 10.26 7.88
CA ASP A 112 8.52 10.03 8.02
C ASP A 112 7.81 9.50 6.76
N LYS A 113 8.56 9.16 5.70
CA LYS A 113 8.06 8.47 4.51
C LYS A 113 8.41 7.01 4.62
N THR A 114 7.41 6.15 4.57
CA THR A 114 7.59 4.72 4.37
C THR A 114 7.42 4.37 2.90
N ILE A 115 8.32 3.54 2.39
CA ILE A 115 8.31 2.99 1.04
C ILE A 115 8.50 1.48 1.10
N LEU A 116 8.17 0.80 0.01
CA LEU A 116 8.51 -0.61 -0.16
C LEU A 116 10.03 -0.79 -0.18
N ASN A 117 10.54 -1.80 0.52
CA ASN A 117 11.94 -2.16 0.46
C ASN A 117 12.27 -2.83 -0.88
N PHE A 118 12.97 -2.13 -1.77
CA PHE A 118 13.29 -2.65 -3.11
C PHE A 118 14.29 -3.83 -3.13
N ASN A 119 14.91 -4.12 -1.98
CA ASN A 119 15.75 -5.30 -1.75
C ASN A 119 14.99 -6.49 -1.14
N HIS A 120 13.70 -6.33 -0.82
CA HIS A 120 12.89 -7.41 -0.25
C HIS A 120 12.63 -8.51 -1.30
N PRO A 121 12.58 -9.81 -0.92
CA PRO A 121 12.39 -10.91 -1.88
C PRO A 121 11.13 -10.82 -2.76
N ILE A 122 10.07 -10.15 -2.28
CA ILE A 122 8.87 -9.88 -3.11
C ILE A 122 9.21 -9.16 -4.42
N MET A 123 10.24 -8.31 -4.41
CA MET A 123 10.64 -7.52 -5.58
C MET A 123 11.25 -8.38 -6.67
N ASP A 124 11.94 -9.45 -6.31
CA ASP A 124 12.43 -10.44 -7.28
C ASP A 124 11.28 -11.22 -7.89
N CYS A 125 10.27 -11.57 -7.08
CA CYS A 125 9.08 -12.22 -7.57
C CYS A 125 8.26 -11.32 -8.51
N ILE A 126 8.09 -10.04 -8.16
CA ILE A 126 7.44 -9.05 -9.03
C ILE A 126 8.21 -8.97 -10.35
N SER A 127 9.52 -8.69 -10.32
CA SER A 127 10.36 -8.60 -11.53
C SER A 127 10.24 -9.82 -12.44
N LYS A 128 10.24 -11.04 -11.87
CA LYS A 128 10.16 -12.28 -12.64
C LYS A 128 8.80 -12.52 -13.30
N ASN A 129 7.74 -11.95 -12.74
CA ASN A 129 6.36 -12.16 -13.19
C ASN A 129 5.76 -10.95 -13.93
N LEU A 130 6.52 -9.85 -14.10
CA LEU A 130 6.13 -8.75 -14.98
C LEU A 130 5.94 -9.27 -16.40
N ILE A 131 4.79 -8.99 -16.99
CA ILE A 131 4.37 -9.49 -18.31
C ILE A 131 5.10 -8.74 -19.42
N ASP A 132 5.25 -7.42 -19.27
CA ASP A 132 5.89 -6.59 -20.27
C ASP A 132 7.41 -6.55 -20.12
N LEU A 133 8.12 -6.88 -21.19
CA LEU A 133 9.58 -6.95 -21.21
C LEU A 133 10.23 -5.58 -21.05
N GLU A 134 9.65 -4.52 -21.60
CA GLU A 134 10.19 -3.16 -21.50
C GLU A 134 10.09 -2.65 -20.05
N LEU A 135 8.90 -2.79 -19.44
CA LEU A 135 8.64 -2.51 -18.03
C LEU A 135 9.58 -3.32 -17.12
N LYS A 136 9.73 -4.62 -17.39
CA LYS A 136 10.64 -5.50 -16.67
C LYS A 136 12.09 -5.03 -16.77
N ASN A 137 12.57 -4.72 -17.96
CA ASN A 137 13.94 -4.27 -18.18
C ASN A 137 14.21 -2.94 -17.44
N LEU A 138 13.26 -2.01 -17.48
CA LEU A 138 13.36 -0.76 -16.72
C LEU A 138 13.40 -1.02 -15.21
N PHE A 139 12.49 -1.86 -14.71
CA PHE A 139 12.42 -2.24 -13.31
C PHE A 139 13.74 -2.87 -12.84
N ASP A 140 14.27 -3.82 -13.59
CA ASP A 140 15.54 -4.50 -13.29
C ASP A 140 16.74 -3.56 -13.39
N PHE A 141 16.79 -2.68 -14.39
CA PHE A 141 17.83 -1.67 -14.51
C PHE A 141 17.88 -0.76 -13.29
N LEU A 142 16.73 -0.22 -12.88
CA LEU A 142 16.63 0.66 -11.71
C LEU A 142 17.00 -0.05 -10.41
N ARG A 143 16.61 -1.32 -10.25
CA ARG A 143 16.99 -2.14 -9.08
C ARG A 143 18.48 -2.47 -9.05
N ASN A 144 19.03 -2.98 -10.16
CA ASN A 144 20.43 -3.41 -10.24
C ASN A 144 21.41 -2.24 -10.13
N SER A 145 21.02 -1.05 -10.58
CA SER A 145 21.81 0.18 -10.40
C SER A 145 21.62 0.82 -9.02
N ASN A 146 20.75 0.27 -8.16
CA ASN A 146 20.37 0.85 -6.87
C ASN A 146 19.85 2.30 -6.98
N THR A 147 19.19 2.63 -8.11
CA THR A 147 18.61 3.94 -8.38
C THR A 147 17.07 3.93 -8.36
N PHE A 148 16.47 2.80 -7.95
CA PHE A 148 15.03 2.66 -7.93
C PHE A 148 14.37 3.71 -7.04
N SER A 149 13.46 4.47 -7.65
CA SER A 149 12.54 5.38 -7.00
C SER A 149 11.17 5.17 -7.61
N SER A 150 10.16 4.97 -6.78
CA SER A 150 8.78 4.77 -7.25
C SER A 150 8.29 5.94 -8.08
N GLU A 151 8.68 7.17 -7.72
CA GLU A 151 8.32 8.38 -8.45
C GLU A 151 8.91 8.36 -9.86
N VAL A 152 10.20 8.01 -9.99
CA VAL A 152 10.89 7.94 -11.29
C VAL A 152 10.32 6.79 -12.14
N PHE A 153 10.19 5.60 -11.53
CA PHE A 153 9.67 4.42 -12.20
C PHE A 153 8.24 4.67 -12.69
N LEU A 154 7.32 5.07 -11.82
CA LEU A 154 5.93 5.29 -12.20
C LEU A 154 5.75 6.47 -13.17
N ALA A 155 6.52 7.56 -13.03
CA ALA A 155 6.44 8.71 -13.95
C ALA A 155 6.89 8.37 -15.38
N SER A 156 7.74 7.35 -15.54
CA SER A 156 8.17 6.88 -16.86
C SER A 156 7.08 6.10 -17.61
N LEU A 157 6.02 5.67 -16.89
CA LEU A 157 5.00 4.78 -17.42
C LEU A 157 3.76 5.53 -17.90
N LYS A 158 3.16 5.02 -18.97
CA LYS A 158 1.85 5.48 -19.44
C LYS A 158 0.78 4.51 -18.98
N TRP A 159 -0.03 4.92 -18.01
CA TRP A 159 -1.10 4.07 -17.48
C TRP A 159 -2.13 3.58 -18.52
N ALA A 160 -2.34 4.33 -19.60
CA ALA A 160 -3.22 3.92 -20.69
C ALA A 160 -2.75 2.63 -21.40
N ASP A 161 -1.52 2.20 -21.17
CA ASP A 161 -0.93 0.99 -21.71
C ASP A 161 -1.65 -0.27 -21.20
N LYS A 162 -2.18 -1.06 -22.14
CA LYS A 162 -2.87 -2.31 -21.83
C LYS A 162 -2.00 -3.29 -21.07
N ARG A 163 -0.68 -3.25 -21.29
CA ARG A 163 0.29 -4.14 -20.66
C ARG A 163 0.35 -3.96 -19.14
N ILE A 164 0.17 -2.73 -18.68
CA ILE A 164 0.20 -2.36 -17.25
C ILE A 164 -1.14 -2.70 -16.56
N LYS A 165 -2.23 -2.69 -17.33
CA LYS A 165 -3.59 -2.78 -16.81
C LYS A 165 -3.98 -4.17 -16.28
N ASP A 166 -3.43 -5.22 -16.89
CA ASP A 166 -3.80 -6.61 -16.59
C ASP A 166 -2.66 -7.39 -15.88
N ASP A 167 -1.57 -6.70 -15.52
CA ASP A 167 -0.38 -7.30 -14.91
C ASP A 167 -0.48 -7.31 -13.37
N LYS A 168 -0.77 -8.50 -12.82
CA LYS A 168 -0.87 -8.70 -11.36
C LYS A 168 0.44 -8.50 -10.60
N ALA A 169 1.58 -8.72 -11.23
CA ALA A 169 2.88 -8.44 -10.62
C ALA A 169 3.08 -6.93 -10.48
N PHE A 170 2.75 -6.17 -11.52
CA PHE A 170 2.78 -4.71 -11.47
C PHE A 170 1.75 -4.14 -10.49
N GLU A 171 0.51 -4.65 -10.50
CA GLU A 171 -0.53 -4.25 -9.54
C GLU A 171 -0.07 -4.48 -8.10
N THR A 172 0.55 -5.62 -7.81
CA THR A 172 1.09 -5.93 -6.48
C THR A 172 2.14 -4.92 -6.04
N TYR A 173 3.08 -4.55 -6.91
CA TYR A 173 4.01 -3.46 -6.64
C TYR A 173 3.29 -2.16 -6.31
N LEU A 174 2.29 -1.78 -7.12
CA LEU A 174 1.51 -0.56 -6.94
C LEU A 174 0.79 -0.53 -5.59
N VAL A 175 0.15 -1.64 -5.22
CA VAL A 175 -0.57 -1.80 -3.95
C VAL A 175 0.38 -1.64 -2.75
N LEU A 176 1.50 -2.36 -2.76
CA LEU A 176 2.43 -2.36 -1.64
C LEU A 176 3.09 -0.99 -1.44
N ASP A 177 3.63 -0.41 -2.52
CA ASP A 177 4.41 0.82 -2.42
C ASP A 177 3.57 2.11 -2.38
N THR A 178 2.46 2.14 -3.11
CA THR A 178 1.68 3.38 -3.24
C THR A 178 0.43 3.42 -2.38
N PHE A 179 -0.07 2.27 -1.91
CA PHE A 179 -1.23 2.22 -1.02
C PHE A 179 -0.80 1.88 0.41
N TYR A 180 -0.37 0.64 0.69
CA TYR A 180 -0.09 0.19 2.06
C TYR A 180 1.07 0.94 2.72
N ALA A 181 2.20 1.14 2.02
CA ALA A 181 3.31 1.92 2.57
C ALA A 181 2.90 3.35 2.97
N ARG A 182 1.94 3.96 2.24
CA ARG A 182 1.48 5.33 2.52
C ARG A 182 0.53 5.40 3.71
N ILE A 183 -0.28 4.37 3.94
CA ILE A 183 -1.22 4.34 5.06
C ILE A 183 -0.64 3.71 6.33
N LEU A 184 0.57 3.14 6.26
CA LEU A 184 1.22 2.38 7.33
C LEU A 184 1.32 3.14 8.67
N ASN A 185 1.49 4.46 8.59
CA ASN A 185 1.64 5.34 9.75
C ASN A 185 0.46 6.29 9.96
N VAL A 186 -0.65 6.10 9.24
CA VAL A 186 -1.89 6.86 9.45
C VAL A 186 -2.52 6.44 10.77
N ASP A 187 -2.86 7.40 11.61
CA ASP A 187 -3.64 7.15 12.82
C ASP A 187 -5.14 7.14 12.47
N PHE A 188 -5.71 5.94 12.32
CA PHE A 188 -7.15 5.77 12.07
C PHE A 188 -8.00 5.93 13.33
N ASN A 189 -7.41 5.93 14.53
CA ASN A 189 -8.15 6.26 15.76
C ASN A 189 -8.42 7.77 15.85
N ASN A 190 -7.61 8.58 15.13
CA ASN A 190 -7.79 10.02 15.00
C ASN A 190 -7.81 10.44 13.52
N LEU A 191 -8.76 9.88 12.76
CA LEU A 191 -8.86 10.07 11.33
C LEU A 191 -9.03 11.53 10.90
N GLU A 192 -9.80 12.33 11.66
CA GLU A 192 -10.02 13.74 11.35
C GLU A 192 -8.72 14.55 11.36
N GLU A 193 -7.89 14.37 12.41
CA GLU A 193 -6.60 15.05 12.50
C GLU A 193 -5.62 14.53 11.43
N SER A 194 -5.65 13.23 11.13
CA SER A 194 -4.88 12.63 10.03
C SER A 194 -5.21 13.28 8.67
N ILE A 195 -6.51 13.45 8.37
CA ILE A 195 -6.99 14.12 7.14
C ILE A 195 -6.53 15.58 7.10
N LYS A 196 -6.69 16.31 8.21
CA LYS A 196 -6.29 17.72 8.32
C LYS A 196 -4.79 17.91 8.13
N THR A 197 -3.99 17.06 8.76
CA THR A 197 -2.52 17.04 8.61
C THR A 197 -2.11 16.77 7.17
N ASN A 198 -2.72 15.78 6.53
CA ASN A 198 -2.45 15.47 5.12
C ASN A 198 -2.77 16.66 4.20
N ARG A 199 -3.94 17.31 4.37
CA ARG A 199 -4.31 18.51 3.60
C ARG A 199 -3.31 19.65 3.78
N LYS A 200 -2.86 19.90 5.02
CA LYS A 200 -1.83 20.91 5.34
C LYS A 200 -0.50 20.59 4.66
N ASN A 201 -0.07 19.33 4.67
CA ASN A 201 1.16 18.89 4.02
C ASN A 201 1.11 19.07 2.49
N ILE A 202 -0.02 18.75 1.87
CA ILE A 202 -0.25 18.97 0.43
C ILE A 202 -0.17 20.46 0.10
N ALA A 203 -0.85 21.32 0.87
CA ALA A 203 -0.80 22.77 0.67
C ALA A 203 0.64 23.33 0.82
N LYS A 204 1.38 22.90 1.85
CA LYS A 204 2.78 23.30 2.07
C LYS A 204 3.70 22.82 0.96
N LYS A 205 3.47 21.64 0.38
CA LYS A 205 4.23 21.14 -0.78
C LYS A 205 3.99 22.02 -2.01
N LYS A 206 2.71 22.31 -2.31
CA LYS A 206 2.34 23.17 -3.44
C LYS A 206 2.97 24.56 -3.37
N LEU A 207 2.94 25.19 -2.20
CA LEU A 207 3.58 26.50 -1.97
C LEU A 207 5.10 26.46 -2.17
N ARG A 208 5.77 25.36 -1.79
CA ARG A 208 7.22 25.17 -2.01
C ARG A 208 7.54 25.02 -3.49
N GLU A 209 6.74 24.26 -4.22
CA GLU A 209 6.89 24.05 -5.66
C GLU A 209 6.71 25.37 -6.42
N GLU A 210 5.61 26.11 -6.16
CA GLU A 210 5.36 27.43 -6.76
C GLU A 210 6.47 28.45 -6.45
N GLY A 211 6.97 28.45 -5.20
CA GLY A 211 8.11 29.29 -4.81
C GLY A 211 9.40 28.92 -5.55
N SER A 212 9.68 27.63 -5.72
CA SER A 212 10.86 27.15 -6.45
C SER A 212 10.81 27.48 -7.93
N GLU A 213 9.65 27.35 -8.57
CA GLU A 213 9.44 27.73 -9.99
C GLU A 213 9.67 29.23 -10.20
N LYS A 214 9.18 30.06 -9.28
CA LYS A 214 9.38 31.52 -9.34
C LYS A 214 10.86 31.90 -9.21
N ILE A 215 11.61 31.23 -8.33
CA ILE A 215 13.06 31.43 -8.17
C ILE A 215 13.81 31.02 -9.44
N ILE A 216 13.49 29.85 -10.00
CA ILE A 216 14.11 29.37 -11.25
C ILE A 216 13.86 30.35 -12.40
N LYS A 217 12.61 30.83 -12.55
CA LYS A 217 12.24 31.78 -13.60
C LYS A 217 13.00 33.11 -13.45
N ASN A 218 13.05 33.66 -12.24
CA ASN A 218 13.79 34.91 -11.98
C ASN A 218 15.28 34.75 -12.27
N ASN A 219 15.88 33.61 -11.92
CA ASN A 219 17.29 33.34 -12.21
C ASN A 219 17.53 33.20 -13.72
N LEU A 220 16.63 32.56 -14.47
CA LEU A 220 16.74 32.45 -15.94
C LEU A 220 16.57 33.80 -16.66
N GLU A 221 15.82 34.74 -16.08
CA GLU A 221 15.71 36.12 -16.58
C GLU A 221 16.96 36.95 -16.29
N LEU A 222 17.74 36.62 -15.25
CA LEU A 222 19.03 37.27 -14.93
C LEU A 222 20.20 36.80 -15.81
N PHE A 223 20.03 35.70 -16.58
CA PHE A 223 21.02 35.18 -17.52
C PHE A 223 20.68 35.49 -18.99
N LYS A 224 19.74 36.39 -19.25
CA LYS A 224 19.43 36.95 -20.58
C LYS A 224 19.89 38.40 -20.65
#